data_AF-A0A381X2L2-F1
#
_entry.id   AF-A0A381X2L2-F1
#
_cell.length_a   1.000
_cell.length_b   1.000
_cell.length_c   1.000
_cell.angle_alpha   90.00
_cell.angle_beta   90.00
_cell.angle_gamma   90.00
#
_symmetry.space_group_name_H-M   'P 1'
#
loop_
_entity.id
_entity.type
_entity.pdbx_description
1 polymer ?
#
loop_
_entity_poly.entity_id
_entity_poly.type
_entity_poly.pdbx_seq_one_letter_code
_entity_poly.pdbx_strand_id
1 'polypeptide(L)'
;MQLFASFINTFTDPEIVFNELKEKNNWQTCTMPLAVLMAVGAISLVVLKDLYYDVQLEQSIEWIENSSQIPDEQKEEALENVYGTFENPGTVSVAIMWLSNI
;
A
#
# COMPACT_ATOMS: atom_id res chain seq x y z
N MET A 1 26.69 15.52 -6.00
CA MET A 1 26.38 14.34 -6.82
C MET A 1 24.96 14.49 -7.35
N GLN A 2 24.74 14.17 -8.62
CA GLN A 2 23.41 14.18 -9.24
C GLN A 2 22.49 13.26 -8.42
N LEU A 3 21.34 13.76 -8.00
CA LEU A 3 20.39 13.10 -7.09
C LEU A 3 20.09 11.65 -7.44
N PHE A 4 20.06 11.35 -8.74
CA PHE A 4 19.87 10.02 -9.29
C PHE A 4 20.99 9.03 -8.95
N ALA A 5 22.25 9.47 -8.97
CA ALA A 5 23.39 8.64 -8.59
C ALA A 5 23.36 8.31 -7.10
N SER A 6 22.98 9.27 -6.25
CA SER A 6 22.81 9.03 -4.82
C SER A 6 21.66 8.04 -4.56
N PHE A 7 20.55 8.15 -5.29
CA PHE A 7 19.45 7.18 -5.21
C PHE A 7 19.88 5.77 -5.62
N ILE A 8 20.57 5.61 -6.76
CA ILE A 8 21.09 4.29 -7.19
C ILE A 8 22.08 3.74 -6.18
N ASN A 9 22.98 4.57 -5.67
CA ASN A 9 23.99 4.17 -4.70
C ASN A 9 23.36 3.79 -3.36
N THR A 10 22.19 4.30 -2.97
CA THR A 10 21.47 3.82 -1.78
C THR A 10 21.20 2.30 -1.83
N PHE A 11 21.03 1.73 -3.03
CA PHE A 11 20.79 0.29 -3.21
C PHE A 11 22.02 -0.51 -3.62
N THR A 12 22.99 0.13 -4.27
CA THR A 12 24.18 -0.54 -4.84
C THR A 12 25.44 -0.36 -4.00
N ASP A 13 25.55 0.74 -3.26
CA ASP A 13 26.65 1.03 -2.34
C ASP A 13 26.15 1.91 -1.16
N PRO A 14 25.38 1.32 -0.24
CA PRO A 14 24.73 2.06 0.85
C PRO A 14 25.74 2.69 1.81
N GLU A 15 26.93 2.09 1.97
CA GLU A 15 27.96 2.57 2.91
C GLU A 15 28.48 3.96 2.51
N ILE A 16 28.73 4.19 1.22
CA ILE A 16 29.15 5.51 0.71
C ILE A 16 28.06 6.54 0.95
N VAL A 17 26.80 6.20 0.68
CA VAL A 17 25.66 7.11 0.87
C VAL A 17 25.47 7.44 2.34
N PHE A 18 25.52 6.46 3.25
CA PHE A 18 25.39 6.72 4.69
C PHE A 18 26.55 7.55 5.24
N ASN A 19 27.78 7.33 4.76
CA ASN A 19 28.92 8.15 5.16
C ASN A 19 28.80 9.59 4.65
N GLU A 20 28.34 9.81 3.41
CA GLU A 20 28.05 11.15 2.88
C GLU A 20 26.93 11.86 3.63
N LEU A 21 25.86 11.14 4.00
CA LEU A 21 24.74 11.66 4.78
C LEU A 21 25.15 11.97 6.23
N LYS A 22 26.09 11.21 6.79
CA LYS A 22 26.65 11.45 8.13
C LYS A 22 27.58 12.65 8.16
N GLU A 23 28.35 12.88 7.11
CA GLU A 23 29.24 14.05 6.97
C GLU A 23 28.47 15.34 6.70
N LYS A 24 27.47 15.26 5.82
CA LYS A 24 26.55 16.37 5.53
C LYS A 24 25.37 16.27 6.50
N ASN A 25 25.48 16.88 7.67
CA ASN A 25 24.38 17.07 8.62
C ASN A 25 23.26 17.98 8.03
N ASN A 26 22.67 17.57 6.92
CA ASN A 26 21.67 18.26 6.15
C ASN A 26 20.46 17.33 5.97
N TRP A 27 19.48 17.54 6.84
CA TRP A 27 18.25 16.76 6.92
C TRP A 27 17.51 16.65 5.58
N GLN A 28 17.61 17.65 4.70
CA GLN A 28 16.96 17.63 3.38
C GLN A 28 17.56 16.57 2.46
N THR A 29 18.86 16.27 2.59
CA THR A 29 19.52 15.25 1.77
C THR A 29 19.20 13.85 2.30
N CYS A 30 19.03 13.70 3.63
CA CYS A 30 18.66 12.43 4.26
C CYS A 30 17.20 12.01 4.00
N THR A 31 16.26 12.96 3.96
CA THR A 31 14.83 12.65 3.78
C THR A 31 14.43 12.47 2.32
N MET A 32 15.29 12.85 1.37
CA MET A 32 14.97 12.81 -0.05
C MET A 32 14.80 11.39 -0.62
N PRO A 33 15.69 10.40 -0.35
CA PRO A 33 15.46 9.02 -0.77
C PRO A 33 14.15 8.45 -0.22
N LEU A 34 13.81 8.78 1.03
CA LEU A 34 12.53 8.39 1.65
C LEU A 34 11.33 9.05 0.95
N ALA A 35 11.42 10.33 0.59
CA ALA A 35 10.37 11.02 -0.14
C ALA A 35 10.15 10.43 -1.54
N VAL A 36 11.22 10.06 -2.24
CA VAL A 36 11.14 9.37 -3.54
C VAL A 36 10.51 8.00 -3.38
N LEU A 37 10.90 7.23 -2.35
CA LEU A 37 10.29 5.93 -2.05
C LEU A 37 8.79 6.06 -1.72
N MET A 38 8.40 7.06 -0.92
CA MET A 38 6.99 7.32 -0.62
C MET A 38 6.21 7.72 -1.87
N ALA A 39 6.78 8.55 -2.75
CA ALA A 39 6.12 8.94 -3.99
C ALA A 39 5.95 7.76 -4.96
N VAL A 40 6.99 6.93 -5.14
CA VAL A 40 6.92 5.72 -5.97
C VAL A 40 5.95 4.71 -5.37
N GLY A 41 5.95 4.52 -4.05
CA GLY A 41 4.98 3.68 -3.35
C GLY A 41 3.54 4.17 -3.57
N ALA A 42 3.29 5.47 -3.41
CA ALA A 42 1.97 6.05 -3.64
C ALA A 42 1.50 5.90 -5.10
N ILE A 43 2.38 6.13 -6.08
CA ILE A 43 2.05 5.96 -7.51
C ILE A 43 1.76 4.49 -7.84
N SER A 44 2.60 3.57 -7.35
CA SER A 44 2.37 2.14 -7.52
C SER A 44 1.02 1.73 -6.92
N LEU A 45 0.67 2.24 -5.74
CA LEU A 45 -0.62 1.96 -5.11
C LEU A 45 -1.81 2.57 -5.84
N VAL A 46 -1.67 3.74 -6.49
CA VAL A 46 -2.73 4.30 -7.35
C VAL A 46 -2.93 3.44 -8.60
N VAL A 47 -1.85 2.94 -9.20
CA VAL A 47 -1.93 2.04 -10.37
C VAL A 47 -2.45 0.66 -9.98
N LEU A 48 -2.09 0.18 -8.79
CA LEU A 48 -2.55 -1.10 -8.25
C LEU A 48 -3.93 -1.02 -7.63
N LYS A 49 -4.50 0.18 -7.44
CA LYS A 49 -5.78 0.37 -6.77
C LYS A 49 -6.85 -0.50 -7.43
N ASP A 50 -7.01 -0.38 -8.74
CA ASP A 50 -8.05 -1.13 -9.45
C ASP A 50 -7.83 -2.65 -9.34
N LEU A 51 -6.58 -3.11 -9.46
CA LEU A 51 -6.23 -4.53 -9.32
C LEU A 51 -6.42 -5.06 -7.88
N TYR A 52 -6.15 -4.23 -6.88
CA TYR A 52 -6.22 -4.58 -5.46
C TYR A 52 -7.66 -4.60 -4.94
N TYR A 53 -8.52 -3.72 -5.48
CA TYR A 53 -9.94 -3.73 -5.18
C TYR A 53 -10.60 -5.00 -5.69
N ASP A 54 -10.29 -5.42 -6.92
CA ASP A 54 -10.81 -6.66 -7.50
C ASP A 54 -10.38 -7.88 -6.69
N VAL A 55 -9.09 -8.00 -6.35
CA VAL A 55 -8.57 -9.16 -5.60
C VAL A 55 -9.15 -9.24 -4.18
N GLN A 56 -9.30 -8.13 -3.46
CA GLN A 56 -9.88 -8.15 -2.11
C GLN A 56 -11.37 -8.46 -2.10
N LEU A 57 -12.12 -7.94 -3.08
CA LEU A 57 -13.53 -8.22 -3.23
C LEU A 57 -13.73 -9.71 -3.54
N GLU A 58 -12.96 -10.25 -4.48
CA GLU A 58 -13.01 -11.66 -4.86
C GLU A 58 -12.62 -12.59 -3.71
N GLN A 59 -11.56 -12.28 -2.96
CA GLN A 59 -11.19 -13.05 -1.76
C GLN A 59 -12.27 -13.01 -0.66
N SER A 60 -12.94 -11.87 -0.50
CA SER A 60 -14.01 -11.70 0.49
C SER A 60 -15.24 -12.52 0.10
N ILE A 61 -15.59 -12.54 -1.20
CA ILE A 61 -16.67 -13.38 -1.75
C ILE A 61 -16.33 -14.85 -1.56
N GLU A 62 -15.12 -15.27 -1.97
CA GLU A 62 -14.69 -16.66 -1.90
C GLU A 62 -14.67 -17.18 -0.45
N TRP A 63 -14.27 -16.33 0.52
CA TRP A 63 -14.35 -16.68 1.94
C TRP A 63 -15.79 -16.83 2.42
N ILE A 64 -16.70 -15.91 2.05
CA ILE A 64 -18.12 -15.99 2.48
C ILE A 64 -18.79 -17.24 1.90
N GLU A 65 -18.60 -17.52 0.62
CA GLU A 65 -19.21 -18.67 -0.05
C GLU A 65 -18.71 -20.00 0.54
N ASN A 66 -17.40 -20.10 0.81
CA ASN A 66 -16.78 -21.33 1.31
C ASN A 66 -16.73 -21.43 2.84
N SER A 67 -17.16 -20.40 3.58
CA SER A 67 -17.14 -20.42 5.04
C SER A 67 -18.18 -21.40 5.58
N SER A 68 -17.72 -22.32 6.42
CA SER A 68 -18.57 -23.19 7.24
C SER A 68 -19.09 -22.50 8.51
N GLN A 69 -18.61 -21.27 8.79
CA GLN A 69 -18.99 -20.49 9.96
C GLN A 69 -20.18 -19.56 9.69
N ILE A 70 -20.52 -19.30 8.42
CA ILE A 70 -21.70 -18.53 8.03
C ILE A 70 -22.79 -19.51 7.60
N PRO A 71 -23.98 -19.49 8.24
CA PRO A 71 -25.12 -20.28 7.78
C PRO A 71 -25.48 -19.92 6.34
N ASP A 72 -25.82 -20.90 5.50
CA ASP A 72 -26.08 -20.67 4.07
C ASP A 72 -27.20 -19.64 3.84
N GLU A 73 -28.17 -19.55 4.75
CA GLU A 73 -29.26 -18.57 4.76
C GLU A 73 -28.77 -17.11 4.93
N GLN A 74 -27.61 -16.91 5.56
CA GLN A 74 -27.02 -15.59 5.85
C GLN A 74 -25.87 -15.23 4.91
N LYS A 75 -25.44 -16.16 4.04
CA LYS A 75 -24.36 -15.91 3.09
C LYS A 75 -24.75 -14.84 2.06
N GLU A 76 -26.00 -14.85 1.61
CA GLU A 76 -26.49 -13.89 0.61
C GLU A 76 -26.50 -12.45 1.16
N GLU A 77 -26.94 -12.27 2.41
CA GLU A 77 -26.92 -10.97 3.10
C GLU A 77 -25.47 -10.51 3.44
N ALA A 78 -24.57 -11.45 3.72
CA ALA A 78 -23.15 -11.16 3.94
C ALA A 78 -22.46 -10.71 2.64
N LEU A 79 -22.76 -11.36 1.51
CA LEU A 79 -22.27 -10.97 0.19
C LEU A 79 -22.77 -9.57 -0.18
N GLU A 80 -24.07 -9.29 -0.01
CA GLU A 80 -24.67 -7.99 -0.32
C GLU A 80 -24.02 -6.85 0.48
N ASN A 81 -23.73 -7.08 1.77
CA ASN A 81 -23.02 -6.10 2.61
C ASN A 81 -21.57 -5.85 2.17
N VAL A 82 -20.86 -6.88 1.71
CA VAL A 82 -19.50 -6.72 1.15
C VAL A 82 -19.58 -5.90 -0.13
N TYR A 83 -20.45 -6.24 -1.08
CA TYR A 83 -20.62 -5.46 -2.32
C TYR A 83 -20.96 -3.99 -2.02
N GLY A 84 -21.92 -3.71 -1.13
CA GLY A 84 -22.31 -2.35 -0.79
C GLY A 84 -21.20 -1.54 -0.09
N THR A 85 -20.37 -2.20 0.72
CA THR A 85 -19.23 -1.56 1.39
C THR A 85 -18.11 -1.21 0.41
N PHE A 86 -17.91 -2.04 -0.62
CA PHE A 86 -16.92 -1.79 -1.67
C PHE A 86 -17.40 -0.78 -2.72
N GLU A 87 -18.71 -0.72 -2.98
CA GLU A 87 -19.31 0.25 -3.91
C GLU A 87 -19.38 1.66 -3.32
N ASN A 88 -19.53 1.78 -1.98
CA ASN A 88 -19.61 3.07 -1.30
C ASN A 88 -18.75 3.13 -0.03
N PRO A 89 -17.41 3.01 -0.15
CA PRO A 89 -16.53 2.93 1.01
C PRO A 89 -16.44 4.28 1.71
N GLY A 90 -16.74 4.31 3.01
CA GLY A 90 -16.54 5.48 3.85
C GLY A 90 -15.08 5.95 3.87
N THR A 91 -14.84 7.24 4.10
CA THR A 91 -13.50 7.84 4.08
C THR A 91 -12.52 7.18 5.06
N VAL A 92 -13.04 6.65 6.18
CA VAL A 92 -12.27 5.95 7.21
C VAL A 92 -11.91 4.52 6.79
N SER A 93 -12.80 3.79 6.12
CA SER A 93 -12.50 2.44 5.61
C SER A 93 -11.49 2.50 4.46
N VAL A 94 -11.58 3.52 3.60
CA VAL A 94 -10.53 3.82 2.62
C VAL A 94 -9.19 4.03 3.35
N ALA A 95 -9.13 4.93 4.33
CA ALA A 95 -7.90 5.23 5.08
C ALA A 95 -7.32 4.02 5.85
N ILE A 96 -8.16 3.17 6.45
CA ILE A 96 -7.71 1.95 7.14
C ILE A 96 -7.16 0.94 6.13
N MET A 97 -7.80 0.77 4.99
CA MET A 97 -7.31 -0.10 3.91
C MET A 97 -5.97 0.40 3.33
N TRP A 98 -5.75 1.72 3.32
CA TRP A 98 -4.45 2.31 2.99
C TRP A 98 -3.37 2.02 4.05
N LEU A 99 -3.72 2.03 5.34
CA LEU A 99 -2.78 1.84 6.45
C LEU A 99 -2.47 0.38 6.76
N SER A 100 -3.42 -0.54 6.54
CA SER A 100 -3.24 -1.97 6.81
C SER A 100 -2.35 -2.69 5.78
N ASN A 101 -1.94 -2.00 4.71
CA ASN A 101 -1.11 -2.53 3.63
C ASN A 101 0.33 -1.95 3.65
N ILE A 102 0.74 -1.34 4.77
CA ILE A 102 2.12 -0.96 5.15
C ILE A 102 2.61 -1.93 6.22
#